data_AF-A0A5S4EZ49-F1
#
_entry.id   AF-A0A5S4EZ49-F1
#
_cell.length_a   1.000
_cell.length_b   1.000
_cell.length_c   1.000
_cell.angle_alpha   90.00
_cell.angle_beta   90.00
_cell.angle_gamma   90.00
#
_symmetry.space_group_name_H-M   'P 1'
#
loop_
_entity.id
_entity.type
_entity.pdbx_description
1 polymer ?
#
loop_
_entity_poly.entity_id
_entity_poly.type
_entity_poly.pdbx_seq_one_letter_code
_entity_poly.pdbx_strand_id
1 'polypeptide(L)' 'MSVTRFPLTLRVTVSGATPDEIRENARAQALEFFGPDAELDVMSAEAEWTGEHDKHYRAIVAFRRVA' A
#
# COMPACT_ATOMS: atom_id res chain seq x y z
N MET A 1 20.58 -25.30 2.36
CA MET A 1 19.47 -24.93 1.45
C MET A 1 19.35 -23.42 1.48
N SER A 2 19.82 -22.70 0.46
CA SER A 2 19.60 -21.25 0.34
C SER A 2 18.19 -21.03 -0.17
N VAL A 3 17.27 -20.65 0.71
CA VAL A 3 15.99 -20.10 0.29
C VAL A 3 16.31 -18.71 -0.23
N THR A 4 16.26 -18.51 -1.55
CA THR A 4 16.28 -17.18 -2.14
C THR A 4 15.04 -16.46 -1.59
N ARG A 5 15.21 -15.65 -0.55
CA ARG A 5 14.18 -14.71 -0.09
C ARG A 5 14.00 -13.71 -1.22
N PHE A 6 13.11 -14.00 -2.15
CA PHE A 6 12.58 -12.97 -3.02
C PHE A 6 11.97 -11.89 -2.12
N PRO A 7 12.28 -10.60 -2.32
CA PRO A 7 11.68 -9.54 -1.53
C PRO A 7 10.16 -9.63 -1.72
N LEU A 8 9.46 -10.04 -0.66
CA LEU A 8 8.01 -10.18 -0.69
C LEU A 8 7.43 -8.77 -0.87
N THR A 9 6.83 -8.53 -2.03
CA THR A 9 6.25 -7.25 -2.40
C THR A 9 4.74 -7.39 -2.34
N LEU A 10 4.06 -6.48 -1.64
CA LEU A 10 2.61 -6.44 -1.50
C LEU A 10 2.07 -5.26 -2.29
N ARG A 11 1.12 -5.49 -3.19
CA ARG A 11 0.40 -4.44 -3.90
C ARG A 11 -0.99 -4.32 -3.30
N VAL A 12 -1.30 -3.19 -2.68
CA VAL A 12 -2.62 -2.90 -2.12
C VAL A 12 -3.37 -1.91 -3.01
N THR A 13 -4.67 -2.11 -3.12
CA THR A 13 -5.57 -1.15 -3.76
C THR A 13 -6.48 -0.59 -2.68
N VAL A 14 -6.47 0.72 -2.51
CA VAL A 14 -7.28 1.42 -1.52
C VAL A 14 -8.08 2.53 -2.19
N SER A 15 -9.19 2.88 -1.57
CA SER A 15 -9.99 4.05 -1.94
C SER A 15 -10.16 4.94 -0.72
N GLY A 16 -10.27 6.25 -0.93
CA GLY A 16 -10.53 7.20 0.14
C GLY A 16 -10.99 8.54 -0.41
N ALA A 17 -11.57 9.37 0.45
CA ALA A 17 -12.01 10.72 0.12
C ALA A 17 -10.84 11.72 0.11
N THR A 18 -9.73 11.39 0.78
CA THR A 18 -8.54 12.24 0.85
C THR A 18 -7.24 11.45 0.65
N PRO A 19 -6.15 12.10 0.23
CA PRO A 19 -4.84 11.47 0.12
C PRO A 19 -4.31 10.88 1.45
N ASP A 20 -4.62 11.52 2.58
CA ASP A 20 -4.18 11.04 3.90
C ASP A 20 -4.92 9.77 4.32
N GLU A 21 -6.24 9.70 4.08
CA GLU A 21 -7.04 8.48 4.30
C GLU A 21 -6.54 7.33 3.44
N ILE A 22 -6.19 7.60 2.18
CA ILE A 22 -5.56 6.62 1.29
C ILE A 22 -4.25 6.09 1.88
N ARG A 23 -3.39 6.99 2.36
CA ARG A 23 -2.09 6.61 2.92
C ARG A 23 -2.27 5.74 4.16
N GLU A 24 -3.18 6.13 5.05
CA GLU A 24 -3.48 5.38 6.28
C GLU A 24 -4.04 3.99 5.95
N ASN A 25 -5.02 3.89 5.07
CA ASN A 25 -5.61 2.63 4.65
C ASN A 25 -4.58 1.70 3.97
N ALA A 26 -3.72 2.25 3.11
CA ALA A 26 -2.69 1.47 2.42
C ALA A 26 -1.65 0.93 3.42
N ARG A 27 -1.23 1.76 4.39
CA ARG A 27 -0.30 1.36 5.43
C ARG A 27 -0.91 0.33 6.37
N ALA A 28 -2.18 0.48 6.76
CA ALA A 28 -2.88 -0.47 7.61
C ALA A 28 -2.92 -1.87 6.98
N GLN A 29 -3.30 -1.97 5.71
CA GLN A 29 -3.30 -3.26 4.99
C GLN A 29 -1.91 -3.86 4.86
N ALA A 30 -0.89 -3.04 4.62
CA ALA A 30 0.48 -3.52 4.53
C ALA A 30 1.01 -4.04 5.88
N LEU A 31 0.70 -3.37 6.98
CA LEU A 31 1.05 -3.83 8.33
C LEU A 31 0.27 -5.08 8.75
N GLU A 32 -1.00 -5.22 8.34
CA GLU A 32 -1.78 -6.45 8.58
C GLU A 32 -1.13 -7.66 7.90
N PHE A 33 -0.59 -7.48 6.69
CA PHE A 33 0.08 -8.55 5.94
C PHE A 33 1.50 -8.86 6.43
N PHE A 34 2.33 -7.83 6.67
CA PHE A 34 3.75 -8.03 7.02
C PHE A 34 4.01 -8.14 8.54
N GLY A 35 3.05 -7.71 9.36
CA GLY A 35 3.14 -7.59 10.81
C GLY A 35 3.22 -6.13 11.28
N PRO A 36 2.75 -5.82 12.49
CA PRO A 36 2.66 -4.45 13.01
C PRO A 36 4.03 -3.79 13.23
N ASP A 37 5.07 -4.59 13.46
CA ASP A 37 6.46 -4.14 13.63
C ASP A 37 7.27 -4.18 12.32
N ALA A 38 6.62 -4.46 11.19
CA ALA A 38 7.31 -4.54 9.91
C ALA A 38 7.77 -3.15 9.46
N GLU A 39 9.04 -3.05 9.10
CA GLU A 39 9.56 -1.88 8.41
C GLU A 39 9.20 -1.99 6.93
N LEU A 40 8.41 -1.03 6.45
CA LEU A 40 7.84 -1.00 5.12
C LEU A 40 8.43 0.14 4.30
N ASP A 41 8.83 -0.16 3.08
CA ASP A 41 9.24 0.82 2.09
C ASP A 41 8.21 0.86 0.94
N VAL A 42 7.88 2.06 0.48
CA VAL A 42 6.91 2.28 -0.60
C VAL A 42 7.66 2.28 -1.92
N MET A 43 7.44 1.24 -2.72
CA MET A 43 8.07 1.10 -4.03
C MET A 43 7.38 1.92 -5.12
N SER A 44 6.04 1.97 -5.09
CA SER A 44 5.26 2.80 -6.01
C SER A 44 3.94 3.18 -5.37
N ALA A 45 3.43 4.35 -5.74
CA ALA A 45 2.12 4.84 -5.34
C ALA A 45 1.49 5.55 -6.53
N GLU A 46 0.47 4.93 -7.12
CA GLU A 46 -0.30 5.47 -8.23
C GLU A 46 -1.69 5.81 -7.71
N ALA A 47 -2.14 7.05 -7.91
CA ALA A 47 -3.48 7.47 -7.53
C ALA A 47 -4.25 7.91 -8.77
N GLU A 48 -5.41 7.32 -8.95
CA GLU A 48 -6.36 7.64 -10.01
C GLU A 48 -7.59 8.30 -9.38
N TRP A 49 -8.03 9.39 -9.99
CA TRP A 49 -9.29 10.02 -9.62
C TRP A 49 -10.45 9.26 -10.27
N THR A 50 -11.39 8.75 -9.47
CA THR A 50 -12.46 7.86 -9.96
C THR A 50 -13.72 8.58 -10.49
N GLY A 51 -13.67 9.90 -10.72
CA GLY A 51 -14.69 10.61 -11.51
C GLY A 51 -15.83 11.30 -10.74
N GLU A 52 -16.83 11.76 -11.48
CA GLU A 52 -17.35 13.14 -11.52
C GLU A 52 -18.26 13.64 -10.36
N HIS A 53 -18.69 12.81 -9.41
CA HIS A 53 -19.68 13.25 -8.40
C HIS A 53 -19.28 13.02 -6.95
N ASP A 54 -18.43 12.04 -6.67
CA ASP A 54 -17.92 11.79 -5.34
C ASP A 54 -16.41 11.96 -5.36
N LYS A 55 -15.87 12.75 -4.44
CA LYS A 55 -14.44 13.08 -4.32
C LYS A 55 -13.62 11.88 -3.85
N HIS A 56 -13.80 10.72 -4.46
CA HIS A 56 -13.08 9.50 -4.15
C HIS A 56 -11.88 9.36 -5.07
N TYR A 57 -10.76 9.07 -4.44
CA TYR A 57 -9.51 8.70 -5.05
C TYR A 57 -9.33 7.20 -4.88
N ARG A 58 -8.79 6.54 -5.90
CA ARG A 58 -8.32 5.16 -5.83
C ARG A 58 -6.81 5.20 -5.90
N ALA A 59 -6.12 4.52 -5.00
CA ALA A 59 -4.68 4.38 -5.08
C ALA A 59 -4.25 2.93 -5.08
N ILE A 60 -3.17 2.67 -5.82
CA ILE A 60 -2.48 1.41 -5.86
C ILE A 60 -1.08 1.65 -5.32
N VAL A 61 -0.77 1.03 -4.18
CA VAL A 61 0.50 1.20 -3.49
C VAL A 61 1.22 -0.14 -3.41
N ALA A 62 2.48 -0.17 -3.85
CA ALA A 62 3.35 -1.33 -3.71
C ALA A 62 4.29 -1.13 -2.52
N PHE A 63 4.26 -2.07 -1.58
CA PHE A 63 5.10 -2.12 -0.39
C PHE A 63 6.11 -3.24 -0.51
N ARG A 64 7.33 -3.01 -0.04
CA ARG A 64 8.27 -4.07 0.28
C ARG A 64 8.61 -4.01 1.75
N ARG A 65 8.85 -5.17 2.34
CA ARG A 65 9.46 -5.27 3.66
C ARG A 65 10.97 -5.07 3.54
N VAL A 66 11.55 -4.24 4.40
CA VAL A 66 12.99 -3.93 4.39
C VAL A 66 13.77 -4.56 5.56
N ALA A 67 13.09 -5.00 6.63
CA ALA A 67 13.68 -5.75 7.75
C ALA A 67 12.69 -6.76 8.36
#